data_AF-A0AAW3PZ26-F1
#
_entry.id   AF-A0AAW3PZ26-F1
#
_cell.length_a   1.000
_cell.length_b   1.000
_cell.length_c   1.000
_cell.angle_alpha   90.00
_cell.angle_beta   90.00
_cell.angle_gamma   90.00
#
_symmetry.space_group_name_H-M   'P 1'
#
loop_
_entity.id
_entity.type
_entity.pdbx_description
1 polymer ?
#
loop_
_entity_poly.entity_id
_entity_poly.type
_entity_poly.pdbx_seq_one_letter_code
_entity_poly.pdbx_strand_id
1 'polypeptide(L)'
;MFLYSTRAVIKPQWAYFWEYRFLGEEEWKRTPIELTERELASWIEAVYDPIVPAQSRRIEAGKVDRNRIPLRDRRVKLKPTMPDFDAPTELELRALWREYTDPQVRSLILEILALRKSIERVQDWFDYVDKTIDNKGDLGGGQGPLQRLRHLLREEKQRATML
;
A
#
# COMPACT_ATOMS: atom_id res chain seq x y z
N MET A 1 -10.66 20.61 0.79
CA MET A 1 -9.25 20.96 0.55
C MET A 1 -8.41 20.05 1.44
N PHE A 2 -7.83 18.98 0.89
CA PHE A 2 -7.11 17.97 1.67
C PHE A 2 -5.62 18.32 1.70
N LEU A 3 -5.16 18.91 2.80
CA LEU A 3 -3.75 19.21 3.04
C LEU A 3 -3.19 18.20 4.04
N TYR A 4 -2.13 17.52 3.62
CA TYR A 4 -1.38 16.53 4.37
C TYR A 4 -0.56 17.19 5.48
N SER A 5 -0.71 16.71 6.70
CA SER A 5 0.20 16.99 7.81
C SER A 5 1.17 15.82 7.96
N THR A 6 2.46 16.12 7.72
CA THR A 6 3.71 15.46 8.15
C THR A 6 3.82 13.92 8.15
N ARG A 7 4.69 13.42 7.24
CA ARG A 7 5.17 12.04 7.02
C ARG A 7 4.15 11.08 6.38
N ALA A 8 4.58 10.48 5.27
CA ALA A 8 3.75 9.79 4.31
C ALA A 8 3.21 8.45 4.87
N VAL A 9 1.97 8.44 5.33
CA VAL A 9 1.20 7.24 5.70
C VAL A 9 0.91 6.35 4.47
N ILE A 10 0.93 6.92 3.27
CA ILE A 10 0.82 6.22 1.98
C ILE A 10 1.95 6.75 1.09
N LYS A 11 2.80 5.86 0.56
CA LYS A 11 3.82 6.26 -0.42
C LYS A 11 3.13 6.65 -1.72
N PRO A 12 3.25 7.91 -2.19
CA PRO A 12 2.56 8.35 -3.38
C PRO A 12 3.10 7.58 -4.59
N GLN A 13 2.18 7.06 -5.40
CA GLN A 13 2.54 6.39 -6.64
C GLN A 13 2.38 7.38 -7.78
N TRP A 14 3.47 8.01 -8.21
CA TRP A 14 3.38 9.11 -9.18
C TRP A 14 3.09 8.61 -10.60
N ALA A 15 2.03 9.16 -11.19
CA ALA A 15 1.70 9.06 -12.60
C ALA A 15 1.94 10.42 -13.29
N TYR A 16 2.36 10.36 -14.55
CA TYR A 16 2.71 11.53 -15.35
C TYR A 16 2.13 11.41 -16.75
N PHE A 17 1.94 12.53 -17.45
CA PHE A 17 1.96 12.47 -18.91
C PHE A 17 3.36 12.10 -19.38
N TRP A 18 3.42 11.28 -20.42
CA TRP A 18 4.68 10.87 -21.02
C TRP A 18 4.76 11.36 -22.45
N GLU A 19 5.96 11.74 -22.84
CA GLU A 19 6.31 11.84 -24.25
C GLU A 19 7.11 10.59 -24.63
N TYR A 20 6.78 10.02 -25.78
CA TYR A 20 7.44 8.83 -26.31
C TYR A 20 7.68 8.96 -27.81
N ARG A 21 8.69 8.24 -28.29
CA ARG A 21 8.99 8.07 -29.71
C ARG A 21 9.61 6.70 -29.97
N PHE A 22 9.39 6.16 -31.15
CA PHE A 22 10.04 4.93 -31.58
C PHE A 22 11.35 5.20 -32.31
N LEU A 23 12.18 4.17 -32.46
CA LEU A 23 13.44 4.29 -33.19
C LEU A 23 13.16 4.68 -34.65
N GLY A 24 13.76 5.79 -35.10
CA GLY A 24 13.54 6.34 -36.45
C GLY A 24 12.44 7.39 -36.55
N GLU A 25 11.68 7.66 -35.47
CA GLU A 25 10.76 8.80 -35.41
C GLU A 25 11.48 10.06 -34.90
N GLU A 26 11.31 11.19 -35.60
CA GLU A 26 11.83 12.49 -35.16
C GLU A 26 10.91 13.18 -34.15
N GLU A 27 9.60 12.96 -34.28
CA GLU A 27 8.57 13.61 -33.46
C GLU A 27 8.31 12.89 -32.14
N TRP A 28 8.16 13.66 -31.07
CA TRP A 28 7.72 13.16 -29.77
C TRP A 28 6.20 13.21 -29.68
N LYS A 29 5.59 12.06 -29.40
CA LYS A 29 4.14 11.92 -29.19
C LYS A 29 3.84 11.93 -27.70
N ARG A 30 2.70 12.49 -27.30
CA ARG A 30 2.29 12.57 -25.89
C ARG A 30 1.19 11.55 -25.57
N THR A 31 1.26 10.93 -24.40
CA THR A 31 0.17 10.07 -23.92
C THR A 31 -1.10 10.88 -23.65
N PRO A 32 -2.29 10.35 -23.96
CA PRO A 32 -3.55 11.05 -23.72
C PRO A 32 -3.95 11.08 -22.24
N ILE A 33 -3.29 10.26 -21.40
CA ILE A 33 -3.57 10.07 -19.98
C ILE A 33 -2.28 10.03 -19.17
N GLU A 34 -2.38 10.32 -17.88
CA GLU A 34 -1.31 10.11 -16.93
C GLU A 34 -1.11 8.62 -16.68
N LEU A 35 0.15 8.18 -16.68
CA LEU A 35 0.57 6.78 -16.47
C LEU A 35 1.75 6.74 -15.50
N THR A 36 1.84 5.70 -14.70
CA THR A 36 3.09 5.31 -14.04
C THR A 36 4.03 4.69 -15.07
N GLU A 37 5.31 4.56 -14.77
CA GLU A 37 6.29 3.97 -15.70
C GLU A 37 5.90 2.53 -16.13
N ARG A 38 5.40 1.72 -15.20
CA ARG A 38 4.93 0.35 -15.49
C ARG A 38 3.68 0.35 -16.36
N GLU A 39 2.75 1.26 -16.09
CA GLU A 39 1.53 1.44 -16.90
C GLU A 39 1.85 1.96 -18.30
N LEU A 40 2.85 2.83 -18.46
CA LEU A 40 3.33 3.29 -19.76
C LEU A 40 3.84 2.13 -20.60
N ALA A 41 4.70 1.27 -20.03
CA ALA A 41 5.23 0.12 -20.74
C ALA A 41 4.09 -0.79 -21.24
N SER A 42 3.14 -1.11 -20.35
CA SER A 42 1.96 -1.92 -20.71
C SER A 42 1.05 -1.22 -21.74
N TRP A 43 0.90 0.10 -21.67
CA TRP A 43 0.10 0.87 -22.62
C TRP A 43 0.74 0.90 -24.01
N ILE A 44 2.05 1.12 -24.09
CA ILE A 44 2.79 1.13 -25.37
C ILE A 44 2.72 -0.24 -26.03
N GLU A 45 2.92 -1.32 -25.27
CA GLU A 45 2.76 -2.70 -25.74
C GLU A 45 1.35 -2.95 -26.28
N ALA A 46 0.31 -2.56 -25.53
CA ALA A 46 -1.08 -2.79 -25.92
C ALA A 46 -1.54 -1.98 -27.14
N VAL A 47 -0.98 -0.79 -27.38
CA VAL A 47 -1.41 0.11 -28.47
C VAL A 47 -0.58 -0.08 -29.74
N TYR A 48 0.72 -0.33 -29.61
CA TYR A 48 1.66 -0.32 -30.73
C TYR A 48 2.34 -1.66 -31.00
N ASP A 49 2.33 -2.59 -30.04
CA ASP A 49 3.04 -3.88 -30.10
C ASP A 49 4.45 -3.77 -30.71
N PRO A 50 5.32 -2.91 -30.13
CA PRO A 50 6.54 -2.52 -30.81
C PRO A 50 7.63 -3.60 -30.70
N ILE A 51 8.36 -3.81 -31.79
CA ILE A 51 9.51 -4.73 -31.86
C ILE A 51 10.69 -4.21 -31.00
N VAL A 52 10.80 -2.89 -30.83
CA VAL A 52 11.88 -2.21 -30.10
C VAL A 52 11.28 -1.30 -29.04
N PRO A 53 11.86 -1.23 -27.82
CA PRO A 53 11.35 -0.35 -26.77
C PRO A 53 11.36 1.12 -27.20
N ALA A 54 10.27 1.83 -26.90
CA ALA A 54 10.16 3.25 -27.15
C ALA A 54 11.07 4.05 -26.21
N GLN A 55 11.65 5.14 -26.71
CA GLN A 55 12.24 6.15 -25.83
C GLN A 55 11.10 6.92 -25.17
N SER A 56 11.17 7.14 -23.86
CA SER A 56 10.14 7.86 -23.12
C SER A 56 10.74 8.89 -22.16
N ARG A 57 10.03 10.00 -21.96
CA ARG A 57 10.36 11.04 -20.98
C ARG A 57 9.12 11.53 -20.28
N ARG A 58 9.22 11.77 -18.97
CA ARG A 58 8.10 12.22 -18.13
C ARG A 58 7.92 13.72 -18.21
N ILE A 59 6.66 14.18 -18.21
CA ILE A 59 6.28 15.59 -18.09
C ILE A 59 5.87 15.86 -16.65
N GLU A 60 6.71 16.60 -15.91
CA GLU A 60 6.48 16.91 -14.48
C GLU A 60 5.24 17.79 -14.24
N ALA A 61 4.86 18.62 -15.20
CA ALA A 61 3.75 19.58 -15.07
C ALA A 61 2.37 18.92 -14.85
N GLY A 62 2.21 17.63 -15.18
CA GLY A 62 0.97 16.87 -15.01
C GLY A 62 1.10 15.72 -14.02
N LYS A 63 1.88 15.91 -12.97
CA LYS A 63 2.12 14.91 -11.92
C LYS A 63 0.86 14.66 -11.09
N VAL A 64 0.43 13.40 -10.99
CA VAL A 64 -0.76 12.95 -10.26
C VAL A 64 -0.40 11.76 -9.36
N ASP A 65 -1.03 11.66 -8.18
CA ASP A 65 -0.92 10.46 -7.35
C ASP A 65 -1.92 9.38 -7.81
N ARG A 66 -1.40 8.29 -8.36
CA ARG A 66 -2.17 7.15 -8.87
C ARG A 66 -3.01 6.49 -7.78
N ASN A 67 -2.59 6.54 -6.52
CA ASN A 67 -3.37 6.01 -5.40
C ASN A 67 -4.70 6.74 -5.21
N ARG A 68 -4.81 7.98 -5.71
CA ARG A 68 -6.03 8.80 -5.65
C ARG A 68 -6.86 8.71 -6.92
N ILE A 69 -6.22 8.54 -8.07
CA ILE A 69 -6.89 8.55 -9.37
C ILE A 69 -6.73 7.17 -10.04
N PRO A 70 -7.74 6.30 -9.93
CA PRO A 70 -7.66 4.98 -10.53
C PRO A 70 -7.49 5.09 -12.04
N LEU A 71 -6.63 4.23 -12.60
CA LEU A 71 -6.48 4.13 -14.05
C LEU A 71 -7.79 3.60 -14.65
N ARG A 72 -8.38 4.39 -15.56
CA ARG A 72 -9.66 4.05 -16.22
C ARG A 72 -9.48 3.44 -17.61
N ASP A 73 -8.27 3.50 -18.18
CA ASP A 73 -8.01 2.98 -19.52
C ASP A 73 -7.96 1.45 -19.51
N ARG A 74 -8.87 0.83 -20.27
CA ARG A 74 -9.01 -0.63 -20.39
C ARG A 74 -7.86 -1.28 -21.17
N ARG A 75 -7.06 -0.50 -21.90
CA ARG A 75 -5.92 -1.00 -22.68
C ARG A 75 -4.79 -1.46 -21.77
N VAL A 76 -4.66 -0.85 -20.60
CA VAL A 76 -3.68 -1.24 -19.58
C VAL A 76 -4.26 -2.37 -18.75
N LYS A 77 -3.82 -3.60 -19.01
CA LYS A 77 -4.28 -4.81 -18.28
C LYS A 77 -3.43 -5.09 -17.04
N LEU A 78 -3.04 -4.05 -16.30
CA LEU A 78 -2.35 -4.21 -15.03
C LEU A 78 -3.37 -4.38 -13.91
N LYS A 79 -3.20 -5.42 -13.09
CA LYS A 79 -3.97 -5.56 -11.86
C LYS A 79 -3.57 -4.42 -10.92
N PRO A 80 -4.53 -3.66 -10.35
CA PRO A 80 -4.22 -2.69 -9.30
C PRO A 80 -3.48 -3.41 -8.18
N THR A 81 -2.26 -2.97 -7.92
CA THR A 81 -1.52 -3.44 -6.74
C THR A 81 -2.01 -2.60 -5.56
N MET A 82 -2.32 -3.27 -4.46
CA MET A 82 -2.63 -2.57 -3.22
C MET A 82 -1.42 -1.71 -2.84
N PRO A 83 -1.59 -0.41 -2.56
CA PRO A 83 -0.46 0.43 -2.21
C PRO A 83 0.17 -0.05 -0.89
N ASP A 84 1.46 0.22 -0.72
CA ASP A 84 2.11 -0.03 0.55
C ASP A 84 1.52 0.91 1.61
N PHE A 85 0.91 0.32 2.64
CA PHE A 85 0.33 1.04 3.76
C PHE A 85 1.24 0.95 4.97
N ASP A 86 1.71 2.10 5.45
CA ASP A 86 2.35 2.18 6.76
C ASP A 86 1.25 2.48 7.80
N ALA A 87 1.12 1.64 8.83
CA ALA A 87 0.09 1.85 9.84
C ALA A 87 0.42 3.10 10.69
N PRO A 88 -0.55 4.01 10.91
CA PRO A 88 -0.31 5.26 11.62
C PRO A 88 0.08 5.01 13.08
N THR A 89 1.15 5.61 13.55
CA THR A 89 1.60 5.52 14.95
C THR A 89 0.56 6.07 15.92
N GLU A 90 0.68 5.76 17.22
CA GLU A 90 -0.24 6.31 18.22
C GLU A 90 -0.20 7.85 18.29
N LEU A 91 0.98 8.45 18.11
CA LEU A 91 1.16 9.91 18.06
C LEU A 91 0.43 10.52 16.87
N GLU A 92 0.53 9.90 15.70
CA GLU A 92 -0.17 10.33 14.49
C GLU A 92 -1.69 10.19 14.64
N LEU A 93 -2.18 9.08 15.21
CA LEU A 93 -3.61 8.90 15.50
C LEU A 93 -4.13 9.97 16.48
N ARG A 94 -3.35 10.33 17.51
CA ARG A 94 -3.71 11.41 18.45
C ARG A 94 -3.71 12.78 17.77
N ALA A 95 -2.77 13.03 16.87
CA ALA A 95 -2.74 14.27 16.08
C ALA A 95 -3.98 14.35 15.16
N LEU A 96 -4.28 13.28 14.41
CA LEU A 96 -5.45 13.19 13.55
C LEU A 96 -6.76 13.35 14.33
N TRP A 97 -6.87 12.77 15.54
CA TRP A 97 -8.05 12.94 16.39
C TRP A 97 -8.29 14.40 16.81
N ARG A 98 -7.22 15.16 17.04
CA ARG A 98 -7.29 16.58 17.41
C ARG A 98 -7.59 17.46 16.21
N GLU A 99 -7.00 17.15 15.06
CA GLU A 99 -7.14 17.92 13.82
C GLU A 99 -8.51 17.73 13.18
N TYR A 100 -9.03 16.49 13.15
CA TYR A 100 -10.26 16.15 12.47
C TYR A 100 -11.44 15.97 13.45
N THR A 101 -12.49 16.77 13.23
CA THR A 101 -13.76 16.68 13.98
C THR A 101 -14.80 15.82 13.26
N ASP A 102 -14.51 15.38 12.04
CA ASP A 102 -15.39 14.51 11.26
C ASP A 102 -15.69 13.19 12.01
N PRO A 103 -16.97 12.84 12.24
CA PRO A 103 -17.36 11.62 12.94
C PRO A 103 -16.85 10.33 12.28
N GLN A 104 -16.77 10.29 10.94
CA GLN A 104 -16.31 9.11 10.21
C GLN A 104 -14.82 8.87 10.43
N VAL A 105 -14.02 9.95 10.37
CA VAL A 105 -12.58 9.89 10.65
C VAL A 105 -12.34 9.41 12.09
N ARG A 106 -13.13 9.92 13.05
CA ARG A 106 -13.04 9.49 14.45
C ARG A 106 -13.43 8.03 14.65
N SER A 107 -14.50 7.56 14.02
CA SER A 107 -14.88 6.14 14.05
C SER A 107 -13.75 5.26 13.55
N LEU A 108 -13.15 5.62 12.41
CA LEU A 108 -12.04 4.88 11.82
C LEU A 108 -10.83 4.82 12.76
N ILE A 109 -10.47 5.94 13.41
CA ILE A 109 -9.39 5.95 14.42
C ILE A 109 -9.70 4.98 15.57
N LEU A 110 -10.94 4.97 16.08
CA LEU A 110 -11.35 4.07 17.15
C LEU A 110 -11.34 2.61 16.71
N GLU A 111 -11.75 2.31 15.48
CA GLU A 111 -11.68 0.97 14.89
C GLU A 111 -10.24 0.48 14.79
N ILE A 112 -9.30 1.32 14.34
CA ILE A 112 -7.87 0.99 14.32
C ILE A 112 -7.38 0.64 15.74
N LEU A 113 -7.72 1.45 16.75
CA LEU A 113 -7.34 1.20 18.13
C LEU A 113 -7.99 -0.09 18.68
N ALA A 114 -9.24 -0.37 18.35
CA ALA A 114 -9.92 -1.59 18.74
C ALA A 114 -9.27 -2.83 18.12
N LEU A 115 -8.86 -2.76 16.85
CA LEU A 115 -8.14 -3.83 16.16
C LEU A 115 -6.77 -4.09 16.80
N ARG A 116 -6.01 -3.05 17.14
CA ARG A 116 -4.75 -3.20 17.89
C ARG A 116 -4.94 -3.95 19.21
N LYS A 117 -5.95 -3.56 19.99
CA LYS A 117 -6.31 -4.26 21.24
C LYS A 117 -6.72 -5.71 21.00
N SER A 118 -7.37 -6.01 19.88
CA SER A 118 -7.72 -7.39 19.53
C SER A 118 -6.48 -8.25 19.27
N ILE A 119 -5.46 -7.69 18.62
CA ILE A 119 -4.17 -8.36 18.38
C ILE A 119 -3.46 -8.63 19.71
N GLU A 120 -3.44 -7.66 20.62
CA GLU A 120 -2.90 -7.84 21.98
C GLU A 120 -3.62 -8.97 22.72
N ARG A 121 -4.96 -8.98 22.68
CA ARG A 121 -5.75 -10.02 23.34
C ARG A 121 -5.47 -11.42 22.80
N VAL A 122 -5.25 -11.56 21.49
CA VAL A 122 -4.87 -12.84 20.88
C VAL A 122 -3.46 -13.25 21.33
N GLN A 123 -2.52 -12.31 21.40
CA GLN A 123 -1.18 -12.56 21.92
C GLN A 123 -1.21 -12.97 23.40
N ASP A 124 -1.99 -12.30 24.24
CA ASP A 124 -2.12 -12.62 25.66
C ASP A 124 -2.72 -14.02 25.86
N TRP A 125 -3.75 -14.36 25.09
CA TRP A 125 -4.32 -15.71 25.10
C TRP A 125 -3.29 -16.76 24.66
N PHE A 126 -2.52 -16.45 23.61
CA PHE A 126 -1.45 -17.32 23.14
C PHE A 126 -0.42 -17.57 24.26
N ASP A 127 0.08 -16.50 24.89
CA ASP A 127 1.10 -16.59 25.94
C ASP A 127 0.57 -17.31 27.19
N TYR A 128 -0.72 -17.16 27.50
CA TYR A 128 -1.39 -17.91 28.57
C TYR A 128 -1.41 -19.41 28.27
N VAL A 129 -1.87 -19.81 27.08
CA VAL A 129 -1.92 -21.21 26.66
C VAL A 129 -0.52 -21.81 26.61
N ASP A 130 0.46 -21.07 26.08
CA ASP A 130 1.84 -21.50 25.96
C ASP A 130 2.47 -21.82 27.32
N LYS A 131 2.13 -21.06 28.37
CA LYS A 131 2.61 -21.24 29.74
C LYS A 131 1.85 -22.27 30.56
N THR A 132 0.56 -22.48 30.27
CA THR A 132 -0.33 -23.26 31.13
C THR A 132 -0.52 -24.70 30.66
N ILE A 133 -0.27 -24.98 29.38
CA ILE A 133 -0.46 -26.31 28.79
C ILE A 133 0.89 -26.91 28.43
N ASP A 134 1.33 -27.92 29.18
CA ASP A 134 2.62 -28.60 28.95
C ASP A 134 2.60 -29.46 27.68
N ASN A 135 1.51 -30.19 27.43
CA ASN A 135 1.35 -31.03 26.26
C ASN A 135 0.48 -30.34 25.20
N LYS A 136 1.13 -29.78 24.18
CA LYS A 136 0.47 -29.10 23.04
C LYS A 136 0.18 -30.04 21.87
N GLY A 137 0.48 -31.34 22.01
CA GLY A 137 0.31 -32.34 20.95
C GLY A 137 0.92 -31.90 19.62
N ASP A 138 0.21 -32.19 18.53
CA ASP A 138 0.62 -31.84 17.16
C ASP A 138 0.67 -30.33 16.87
N LEU A 139 0.09 -29.50 17.77
CA LEU A 139 0.13 -28.04 17.65
C LEU A 139 1.43 -27.44 18.23
N GLY A 140 2.15 -28.21 19.06
CA GLY A 140 3.38 -27.82 19.74
C GLY A 140 4.67 -28.05 18.94
N GLY A 141 5.81 -27.83 19.59
CA GLY A 141 7.14 -28.00 18.99
C GLY A 141 7.68 -26.76 18.28
N GLY A 142 8.99 -26.73 18.02
CA GLY A 142 9.69 -25.54 17.50
C GLY A 142 9.26 -25.08 16.09
N GLN A 143 8.51 -25.91 15.35
CA GLN A 143 7.91 -25.59 14.04
C GLN A 143 6.39 -25.85 14.01
N GLY A 144 5.76 -26.02 15.18
CA GLY A 144 4.34 -26.30 15.28
C GLY A 144 3.46 -25.14 14.81
N PRO A 145 2.18 -25.40 14.45
CA PRO A 145 1.19 -24.37 14.10
C PRO A 145 1.10 -23.21 15.10
N LEU A 146 1.25 -23.46 16.41
CA LEU A 146 1.26 -22.41 17.43
C LEU A 146 2.49 -21.50 17.32
N GLN A 147 3.67 -22.06 17.11
CA GLN A 147 4.87 -21.26 16.92
C GLN A 147 4.79 -20.39 15.65
N ARG A 148 4.21 -20.94 14.57
CA ARG A 148 3.93 -20.17 13.35
C ARG A 148 2.93 -19.03 13.60
N LEU A 149 1.86 -19.29 14.36
CA LEU A 149 0.91 -18.26 14.75
C LEU A 149 1.59 -17.13 15.55
N ARG A 150 2.49 -17.47 16.48
CA ARG A 150 3.27 -16.49 17.25
C ARG A 150 4.13 -15.58 16.34
N HIS A 151 4.78 -16.15 15.33
CA HIS A 151 5.56 -15.38 14.38
C HIS A 151 4.68 -14.43 13.56
N LEU A 152 3.55 -14.92 13.05
CA LEU A 152 2.58 -14.09 12.32
C LEU A 152 2.03 -12.95 13.19
N LEU A 153 1.67 -13.22 14.45
CA LEU A 153 1.23 -12.18 15.39
C LEU A 153 2.31 -11.12 15.63
N ARG A 154 3.58 -11.52 15.74
CA ARG A 154 4.69 -10.58 15.89
C ARG A 154 4.86 -9.71 14.66
N GLU A 155 4.79 -10.29 13.46
CA GLU A 155 4.84 -9.54 12.20
C GLU A 155 3.67 -8.56 12.07
N GLU A 156 2.45 -8.97 12.44
CA GLU A 156 1.28 -8.08 12.47
C GLU A 156 1.46 -6.94 13.48
N LYS A 157 1.98 -7.22 14.68
CA LYS A 157 2.28 -6.16 15.68
C LYS A 157 3.33 -5.18 15.18
N GLN A 158 4.36 -5.65 14.48
CA GLN A 158 5.36 -4.78 13.83
C GLN A 158 4.73 -3.91 12.76
N ARG A 159 3.92 -4.51 11.85
CA ARG A 159 3.19 -3.76 10.82
C ARG A 159 2.24 -2.73 11.41
N ALA A 160 1.59 -3.07 12.53
CA ALA A 160 0.68 -2.19 13.24
C ALA A 160 1.38 -1.15 14.13
N THR A 161 2.71 -1.01 14.07
CA THR A 161 3.52 -0.07 14.87
C THR A 161 3.33 -0.22 16.39
N MET A 162 3.22 -1.47 16.86
CA MET A 162 3.00 -1.85 18.27
C MET A 162 4.24 -2.45 18.96
N LEU A 163 5.39 -2.50 18.27
CA LEU A 163 6.68 -3.03 18.72
C LEU A 163 7.80 -2.06 18.31
#